data_AF-A0A7J4BBR5-F1
#
_entry.id   AF-A0A7J4BBR5-F1
#
_cell.length_a   1.000
_cell.length_b   1.000
_cell.length_c   1.000
_cell.angle_alpha   90.00
_cell.angle_beta   90.00
_cell.angle_gamma   90.00
#
_symmetry.space_group_name_H-M   'P 1'
#
loop_
_entity.id
_entity.type
_entity.pdbx_description
1 polymer ?
#
loop_
_entity_poly.entity_id
_entity_poly.type
_entity_poly.pdbx_seq_one_letter_code
_entity_poly.pdbx_strand_id
1 'polypeptide(L)'
;MASVSELLADIKDKISRIERDLGEEKISLDKLHELRETANTILPEIKSCRKQVESYPPEHEETKKQILKELDGYEERYLDLAIKLTELLTKKENSEFEKLKKKE
;
A
#
# COMPACT_ATOMS: atom_id res chain seq x y z
N MET A 1 13.72 -14.20 11.39
CA MET A 1 12.81 -14.09 10.22
C MET A 1 11.46 -13.70 10.78
N ALA A 2 10.81 -12.66 10.25
CA ALA A 2 9.45 -12.33 10.63
C ALA A 2 8.50 -13.44 10.18
N SER A 3 7.54 -13.79 11.03
CA SER A 3 6.55 -14.82 10.74
C SER A 3 5.54 -14.31 9.70
N VAL A 4 4.93 -15.21 8.93
CA VAL A 4 3.85 -14.87 7.97
C VAL A 4 2.75 -14.02 8.62
N SER A 5 2.35 -14.35 9.84
CA SER A 5 1.33 -13.59 10.59
C SER A 5 1.78 -12.17 10.95
N GLU A 6 3.07 -11.96 11.23
CA GLU A 6 3.62 -10.63 11.50
C GLU A 6 3.67 -9.79 10.23
N LEU A 7 4.09 -10.39 9.10
CA LEU A 7 4.07 -9.73 7.79
C LEU A 7 2.66 -9.34 7.36
N LEU A 8 1.67 -10.23 7.55
CA LEU A 8 0.26 -9.93 7.25
C LEU A 8 -0.27 -8.78 8.11
N ALA A 9 0.03 -8.79 9.41
CA ALA A 9 -0.39 -7.73 10.31
C ALA A 9 0.23 -6.38 9.92
N ASP A 10 1.51 -6.38 9.55
CA ASP A 10 2.22 -5.18 9.10
C ASP A 10 1.68 -4.64 7.77
N ILE A 11 1.46 -5.51 6.77
CA ILE A 11 0.81 -5.15 5.49
C ILE A 11 -0.55 -4.50 5.76
N LYS A 12 -1.36 -5.10 6.63
CA LYS A 12 -2.67 -4.58 7.00
C LYS A 12 -2.58 -3.21 7.65
N ASP A 13 -1.68 -3.03 8.61
CA ASP A 13 -1.48 -1.75 9.29
C ASP A 13 -1.06 -0.64 8.31
N LYS A 14 -0.09 -0.93 7.42
CA LYS A 14 0.36 -0.01 6.37
C LYS A 14 -0.77 0.39 5.43
N ILE A 15 -1.55 -0.57 4.94
CA ILE A 15 -2.72 -0.31 4.08
C ILE A 15 -3.72 0.58 4.82
N SER A 16 -4.12 0.21 6.05
CA SER A 16 -5.08 0.98 6.85
C SER A 16 -4.58 2.39 7.18
N ARG A 17 -3.28 2.56 7.39
CA ARG A 17 -2.68 3.89 7.57
C ARG A 17 -2.81 4.73 6.30
N ILE A 18 -2.46 4.19 5.14
CA ILE A 18 -2.61 4.91 3.86
C ILE A 18 -4.09 5.25 3.61
N GLU A 19 -5.02 4.32 3.83
CA GLU A 19 -6.46 4.56 3.69
C GLU A 19 -6.94 5.73 4.56
N ARG A 20 -6.51 5.76 5.83
CA ARG A 20 -6.90 6.83 6.76
C ARG A 20 -6.31 8.17 6.36
N ASP A 21 -5.01 8.22 6.09
CA ASP A 21 -4.32 9.46 5.75
C ASP A 21 -4.80 10.00 4.38
N LEU A 22 -5.13 9.14 3.40
CA LEU A 22 -5.77 9.54 2.14
C LEU A 22 -7.21 10.04 2.30
N GLY A 23 -7.90 9.62 3.35
CA GLY A 23 -9.23 10.11 3.71
C GLY A 23 -9.22 11.54 4.29
N GLU A 24 -8.05 12.11 4.61
CA GLU A 24 -7.95 13.47 5.12
C GLU A 24 -8.14 14.51 4.00
N GLU A 25 -9.09 15.42 4.20
CA GLU A 25 -9.47 16.47 3.23
C GLU A 25 -8.29 17.40 2.84
N LYS A 26 -7.28 17.52 3.71
CA LYS A 26 -6.13 18.42 3.53
C LYS A 26 -4.79 17.74 3.77
N ILE A 27 -4.53 16.64 3.07
CA ILE A 27 -3.20 16.04 3.03
C ILE A 27 -2.18 17.00 2.37
N SER A 28 -0.94 17.11 2.87
CA SER A 28 0.12 17.91 2.26
C SER A 28 0.86 17.15 1.15
N LEU A 29 1.66 17.85 0.33
CA LEU A 29 2.47 17.22 -0.72
C LEU A 29 3.53 16.29 -0.10
N ASP A 30 4.30 16.78 0.89
CA ASP A 30 5.25 15.96 1.66
C ASP A 30 4.61 14.69 2.20
N LYS A 31 3.41 14.81 2.78
CA LYS A 31 2.72 13.66 3.35
C LYS A 31 2.32 12.65 2.28
N LEU A 32 1.89 13.10 1.10
CA LEU A 32 1.62 12.21 -0.03
C LEU A 32 2.90 11.50 -0.52
N HIS A 33 4.06 12.16 -0.50
CA HIS A 33 5.33 11.50 -0.80
C HIS A 33 5.69 10.44 0.24
N GLU A 34 5.56 10.74 1.54
CA GLU A 34 5.78 9.75 2.61
C GLU A 34 4.86 8.53 2.47
N LEU A 35 3.58 8.77 2.14
CA LEU A 35 2.62 7.69 1.88
C LEU A 35 2.99 6.91 0.62
N ARG A 36 3.53 7.56 -0.43
CA ARG A 36 4.04 6.88 -1.63
C ARG A 36 5.19 5.94 -1.32
N GLU A 37 6.14 6.40 -0.52
CA GLU A 37 7.28 5.59 -0.08
C GLU A 37 6.80 4.39 0.73
N THR A 38 5.87 4.62 1.67
CA THR A 38 5.24 3.54 2.45
C THR A 38 4.54 2.56 1.52
N ALA A 39 3.73 3.03 0.57
CA ALA A 39 3.02 2.21 -0.40
C ALA A 39 4.00 1.32 -1.19
N ASN A 40 5.12 1.87 -1.66
CA ASN A 40 6.14 1.12 -2.41
C ASN A 40 6.74 -0.06 -1.62
N THR A 41 6.67 -0.06 -0.29
CA THR A 41 7.11 -1.18 0.56
C THR A 41 6.09 -2.31 0.67
N ILE A 42 4.80 -2.04 0.48
CA ILE A 42 3.72 -3.01 0.69
C ILE A 42 3.74 -4.14 -0.35
N LEU A 43 3.90 -3.79 -1.63
CA LEU A 43 3.95 -4.79 -2.70
C LEU A 43 5.08 -5.83 -2.54
N PRO A 44 6.34 -5.44 -2.25
CA PRO A 44 7.39 -6.43 -2.00
C PRO A 44 7.12 -7.26 -0.73
N GLU A 45 6.48 -6.71 0.30
CA GLU A 45 6.09 -7.47 1.50
C GLU A 45 5.00 -8.50 1.22
N ILE A 46 3.97 -8.13 0.44
CA ILE A 46 2.94 -9.07 -0.04
C ILE A 46 3.59 -10.23 -0.80
N LYS A 47 4.52 -9.92 -1.72
CA LYS A 47 5.26 -10.95 -2.49
C LYS A 47 6.12 -11.83 -1.60
N SER A 48 6.79 -11.25 -0.59
CA SER A 48 7.57 -12.00 0.40
C SER A 48 6.69 -12.95 1.21
N CYS A 49 5.55 -12.45 1.71
CA CYS A 49 4.58 -13.25 2.46
C CYS A 49 4.00 -14.38 1.59
N ARG A 50 3.64 -14.10 0.33
CA ARG A 50 3.17 -15.11 -0.62
C ARG A 50 4.19 -16.24 -0.79
N LYS A 51 5.48 -15.94 -0.99
CA LYS A 51 6.54 -16.95 -1.10
C LYS A 51 6.69 -17.82 0.15
N GLN A 52 6.59 -17.23 1.34
CA GLN A 52 6.66 -17.99 2.60
C GLN A 52 5.46 -18.94 2.74
N VAL A 53 4.26 -18.44 2.43
CA VAL A 53 3.01 -19.22 2.47
C VAL A 53 3.01 -20.32 1.42
N GLU A 54 3.57 -20.06 0.24
CA GLU A 54 3.71 -21.09 -0.80
C GLU A 54 4.61 -22.25 -0.37
N SER A 55 5.58 -21.97 0.52
CA SER A 55 6.50 -22.94 1.10
C SER A 55 5.91 -23.74 2.27
N TYR A 56 4.66 -23.48 2.66
CA TYR A 56 4.00 -24.25 3.72
C TYR A 56 3.81 -25.72 3.32
N PRO A 57 3.92 -26.66 4.28
CA PRO A 57 3.66 -28.06 4.02
C PRO A 57 2.20 -28.29 3.57
N PRO A 58 1.93 -29.36 2.80
CA PRO A 58 0.59 -29.65 2.27
C PRO A 58 -0.47 -29.89 3.34
N GLU A 59 -0.09 -30.27 4.56
CA GLU A 59 -1.02 -30.39 5.70
C GLU A 59 -1.68 -29.05 6.09
N HIS A 60 -1.10 -27.92 5.68
CA HIS A 60 -1.63 -26.57 5.89
C HIS A 60 -2.30 -26.00 4.62
N GLU A 61 -2.72 -26.83 3.66
CA GLU A 61 -3.28 -26.37 2.39
C GLU A 61 -4.47 -25.41 2.57
N GLU A 62 -5.36 -25.68 3.53
CA GLU A 62 -6.51 -24.81 3.81
C GLU A 62 -6.07 -23.45 4.36
N THR A 63 -5.15 -23.43 5.32
CA THR A 63 -4.56 -22.19 5.85
C THR A 63 -3.81 -21.42 4.76
N LYS A 64 -3.06 -22.11 3.90
CA LYS A 64 -2.37 -21.53 2.74
C LYS A 64 -3.36 -20.84 1.80
N LYS A 65 -4.46 -21.50 1.44
CA LYS A 65 -5.50 -20.93 0.59
C LYS A 65 -6.14 -19.69 1.22
N GLN A 66 -6.43 -19.72 2.52
CA GLN A 66 -6.98 -18.57 3.23
C GLN A 66 -6.02 -17.37 3.21
N ILE A 67 -4.75 -17.58 3.55
CA ILE A 67 -3.75 -16.51 3.56
C ILE A 67 -3.51 -15.97 2.15
N LEU A 68 -3.42 -16.82 1.13
CA LEU A 68 -3.26 -16.38 -0.25
C LEU A 68 -4.43 -15.49 -0.69
N LYS A 69 -5.66 -15.87 -0.33
CA LYS A 69 -6.86 -15.07 -0.60
C LYS A 69 -6.82 -13.71 0.10
N GLU A 70 -6.34 -13.66 1.35
CA GLU A 70 -6.14 -12.39 2.05
C GLU A 70 -5.07 -11.53 1.36
N LEU A 71 -3.96 -12.12 0.93
CA LEU A 71 -2.89 -11.43 0.21
C LEU A 71 -3.38 -10.85 -1.13
N ASP A 72 -4.21 -11.58 -1.88
CA ASP A 72 -4.86 -11.06 -3.09
C ASP A 72 -5.73 -9.84 -2.76
N GLY A 73 -6.54 -9.91 -1.69
CA GLY A 73 -7.35 -8.76 -1.26
C GLY A 73 -6.52 -7.55 -0.81
N TYR A 74 -5.36 -7.77 -0.18
CA TYR A 74 -4.42 -6.70 0.15
C TYR A 74 -3.76 -6.11 -1.09
N GLU A 75 -3.41 -6.93 -2.08
CA GLU A 75 -2.83 -6.46 -3.35
C GLU A 75 -3.82 -5.59 -4.13
N GLU A 76 -5.09 -6.01 -4.22
CA GLU A 76 -6.16 -5.21 -4.86
C GLU A 76 -6.36 -3.86 -4.16
N ARG A 77 -6.45 -3.86 -2.82
CA ARG A 77 -6.58 -2.62 -2.04
C ARG A 77 -5.36 -1.71 -2.20
N TYR A 78 -4.17 -2.30 -2.16
CA TYR A 78 -2.93 -1.58 -2.39
C TYR A 78 -2.93 -0.89 -3.76
N LEU A 79 -3.34 -1.58 -4.82
CA LEU A 79 -3.40 -1.00 -6.18
C LEU A 79 -4.38 0.17 -6.25
N ASP A 80 -5.56 0.05 -5.65
CA ASP A 80 -6.55 1.15 -5.59
C ASP A 80 -5.97 2.38 -4.86
N LEU A 81 -5.30 2.16 -3.73
CA LEU A 81 -4.64 3.24 -2.98
C LEU A 81 -3.49 3.86 -3.75
N ALA A 82 -2.67 3.06 -4.41
CA ALA A 82 -1.55 3.54 -5.22
C ALA A 82 -2.03 4.41 -6.38
N ILE A 83 -3.14 4.04 -7.02
CA ILE A 83 -3.79 4.85 -8.07
C ILE A 83 -4.26 6.19 -7.48
N LYS A 84 -5.10 6.16 -6.42
CA LYS A 84 -5.61 7.36 -5.76
C LYS A 84 -4.50 8.31 -5.30
N LEU A 85 -3.43 7.74 -4.74
CA LEU A 85 -2.29 8.49 -4.26
C LEU A 85 -1.55 9.17 -5.42
N THR A 86 -1.37 8.46 -6.54
CA THR A 86 -0.74 9.01 -7.75
C THR A 86 -1.60 10.14 -8.35
N GLU A 87 -2.92 9.97 -8.40
CA GLU A 87 -3.84 11.00 -8.88
C GLU A 87 -3.80 12.26 -8.02
N LEU A 88 -3.80 12.11 -6.69
CA LEU A 88 -3.71 13.23 -5.75
C LEU A 88 -2.37 13.97 -5.83
N LEU A 89 -1.25 13.23 -5.91
CA LEU A 89 0.08 13.81 -6.13
C LEU A 89 0.10 14.62 -7.42
N THR A 90 -0.27 14.00 -8.54
CA THR A 90 -0.29 14.65 -9.85
C THR A 90 -1.15 15.91 -9.84
N LYS A 91 -2.32 15.87 -9.19
CA LYS A 91 -3.23 17.02 -9.08
C LYS A 91 -2.62 18.16 -8.25
N LYS A 92 -1.94 17.84 -7.14
CA LYS A 92 -1.28 18.85 -6.31
C LYS A 92 -0.05 19.45 -6.98
N GLU A 93 0.82 18.63 -7.56
CA GLU A 93 2.01 19.08 -8.29
C GLU A 93 1.61 20.02 -9.45
N ASN A 94 0.60 19.65 -10.24
CA ASN A 94 0.08 20.52 -11.29
C ASN A 94 -0.51 21.82 -10.73
N SER A 95 -1.19 21.78 -9.58
CA SER A 95 -1.72 22.99 -8.94
C SER A 95 -0.62 23.93 -8.46
N GLU A 96 0.49 23.40 -7.94
CA GLU A 96 1.64 24.21 -7.55
C GLU A 96 2.38 24.78 -8.76
N PHE A 97 2.55 23.97 -9.81
CA PHE A 97 3.15 24.40 -11.08
C PHE A 97 2.36 25.55 -11.73
N GLU A 98 1.03 25.45 -11.81
CA GLU A 98 0.18 26.51 -12.37
C GLU A 98 0.23 27.81 -11.55
N LYS A 99 0.39 27.72 -10.22
CA LYS A 99 0.56 28.90 -9.37
C LYS A 99 1.91 29.58 -9.60
N LEU A 100 2.97 28.81 -9.87
CA LEU A 100 4.28 29.35 -10.19
C LEU A 100 4.25 30.07 -11.55
N LYS A 101 3.67 29.43 -12.57
CA LYS A 101 3.53 30.02 -13.92
C LYS A 101 2.76 31.33 -13.96
N LYS A 102 1.80 31.54 -13.04
CA LYS A 102 1.03 32.79 -12.94
C LYS A 102 1.71 33.90 -12.12
N LYS A 103 2.82 33.57 -11.45
CA LYS A 103 3.62 34.53 -10.66
C LYS A 103 4.81 35.10 -11.44
N GLU A 104 5.10 34.56 -12.63
CA GLU A 104 5.99 35.14 -13.66
C GLU A 104 5.18 35.97 -14.66
#